data_AF-A0A7C1EVT4-F1
#
_entry.id   AF-A0A7C1EVT4-F1
#
_cell.length_a   1.000
_cell.length_b   1.000
_cell.length_c   1.000
_cell.angle_alpha   90.00
_cell.angle_beta   90.00
_cell.angle_gamma   90.00
#
_symmetry.space_group_name_H-M   'P 1'
#
loop_
_entity.id
_entity.type
_entity.pdbx_description
1 polymer ?
#
loop_
_entity_poly.entity_id
_entity_poly.type
_entity_poly.pdbx_seq_one_letter_code
_entity_poly.pdbx_strand_id
1 'polypeptide(L)'
;MPPAQTIHCPSCHAPITGKLTTSLATCKFCGTSFQTHLAQPVNVATGEILLSADFRSANIPGWSRHNQDKTSIKAGELWAAFPASNLIYPVLSTPGFYDDCDISATIRFVEGSYEHIYAGIETRWSDEGNYNFHISAQGTYRVAWHNKREWGGELLGWTAHPALHKEMGAPNRLRIVQQGERMRIFINGVLATSLNDAKFKLGRIRIVVAPPSTASGITVAYSDVQLREVG
;
A
#
# COMPACT_ATOMS: atom_id res chain seq x y z
N MET A 1 -5.08 31.35 19.12
CA MET A 1 -6.14 30.34 19.30
C MET A 1 -6.33 29.64 17.97
N PRO A 2 -6.22 28.31 17.88
CA PRO A 2 -6.55 27.59 16.66
C PRO A 2 -8.05 27.73 16.36
N PRO A 3 -8.46 27.88 15.09
CA PRO A 3 -9.88 28.00 14.73
C PRO A 3 -10.62 26.72 15.08
N ALA A 4 -11.86 26.85 15.57
CA ALA A 4 -12.74 25.71 15.81
C ALA A 4 -13.01 25.00 14.48
N GLN A 5 -12.54 23.76 14.34
CA GLN A 5 -12.85 22.93 13.17
C GLN A 5 -14.35 22.61 13.17
N THR A 6 -15.05 22.98 12.10
CA THR A 6 -16.43 22.57 11.85
C THR A 6 -16.42 21.18 11.20
N ILE A 7 -17.08 20.21 11.83
CA ILE A 7 -17.25 18.85 11.27
C ILE A 7 -18.60 18.78 10.56
N HIS A 8 -18.65 18.12 9.41
CA HIS A 8 -19.88 17.84 8.67
C HIS A 8 -20.32 16.38 8.84
N CYS A 9 -21.63 16.14 8.95
CA CYS A 9 -22.16 14.78 8.97
C CYS A 9 -21.85 14.05 7.66
N PRO A 10 -21.29 12.82 7.67
CA PRO A 10 -20.93 12.10 6.45
C PRO A 10 -22.14 11.61 5.64
N SER A 11 -23.33 11.59 6.24
CA SER A 11 -24.57 11.14 5.58
C SER A 11 -25.35 12.30 4.96
N CYS A 12 -25.53 13.41 5.67
CA CYS A 12 -26.40 14.51 5.23
C CYS A 12 -25.69 15.88 5.11
N HIS A 13 -24.37 15.92 5.33
CA HIS A 13 -23.51 17.10 5.26
C HIS A 13 -23.88 18.27 6.21
N ALA A 14 -24.86 18.08 7.08
CA ALA A 14 -25.23 19.09 8.06
C ALA A 14 -24.05 19.42 9.00
N PRO A 15 -23.82 20.69 9.33
CA PRO A 15 -22.75 21.10 10.22
C PRO A 15 -23.02 20.62 11.65
N ILE A 16 -21.99 20.11 12.31
CA ILE A 16 -22.01 19.78 13.73
C ILE A 16 -21.28 20.86 14.51
N THR A 17 -22.02 21.60 15.32
CA THR A 17 -21.51 22.68 16.18
C THR A 17 -21.48 22.23 17.64
N GLY A 18 -20.30 22.24 18.28
CA GLY A 18 -20.14 21.98 19.72
C GLY A 18 -18.72 21.58 20.11
N LYS A 19 -18.41 21.59 21.42
CA LYS A 19 -17.20 20.97 21.97
C LYS A 19 -17.34 19.45 21.80
N LEU A 20 -16.59 18.89 20.86
CA LEU A 20 -16.50 17.46 20.65
C LEU A 20 -15.62 16.89 21.76
N THR A 21 -16.22 16.17 22.71
CA THR A 21 -15.49 15.49 23.80
C THR A 21 -15.59 13.97 23.70
N THR A 22 -16.32 13.45 22.72
CA THR A 22 -16.60 12.02 22.53
C THR A 22 -16.21 11.55 21.14
N SER A 23 -15.67 10.34 21.04
CA SER A 23 -15.28 9.70 19.77
C SER A 23 -16.47 9.40 18.86
N LEU A 24 -17.69 9.34 19.40
CA LEU A 24 -18.93 9.11 18.66
C LEU A 24 -19.82 10.38 18.70
N ALA A 25 -20.34 10.79 17.54
CA ALA A 25 -21.43 11.76 17.44
C ALA A 25 -22.61 11.19 16.69
N THR A 26 -23.80 11.64 17.09
CA THR A 26 -25.05 11.38 16.40
C THR A 26 -25.54 12.67 15.75
N CYS A 27 -25.77 12.63 14.45
CA CYS A 27 -26.33 13.76 13.71
C CYS A 27 -27.77 14.02 14.18
N LYS A 28 -28.04 15.24 14.67
CA LYS A 28 -29.40 15.63 15.08
C LYS A 28 -30.38 15.76 13.91
N PHE A 29 -29.89 15.85 12.68
CA PHE A 29 -30.72 16.02 11.48
C PHE A 29 -31.17 14.71 10.86
N CYS A 30 -30.27 13.73 10.73
CA CYS A 30 -30.56 12.45 10.08
C CYS A 30 -30.44 11.22 11.00
N GLY A 31 -30.06 11.39 12.26
CA GLY A 31 -29.89 10.29 13.22
C GLY A 31 -28.64 9.42 12.99
N THR A 32 -27.85 9.67 11.94
CA THR A 32 -26.62 8.90 11.69
C THR A 32 -25.63 9.07 12.83
N SER A 33 -25.20 7.95 13.41
CA SER A 33 -24.10 7.93 14.37
C SER A 33 -22.80 7.62 13.63
N PHE A 34 -21.77 8.44 13.85
CA PHE A 34 -20.49 8.32 13.19
C PHE A 34 -19.36 8.73 14.13
N GLN A 35 -18.16 8.22 13.86
CA GLN A 35 -16.99 8.58 14.65
C GLN A 35 -16.59 10.02 14.30
N THR A 36 -16.52 10.90 15.31
CA THR A 36 -15.96 12.22 15.11
C THR A 36 -14.46 12.03 15.07
N HIS A 37 -13.79 12.51 14.02
CA HIS A 37 -12.34 12.45 13.92
C HIS A 37 -11.68 13.39 14.93
N LEU A 38 -11.84 13.11 16.23
CA LEU A 38 -10.81 13.33 17.25
C LEU A 38 -9.97 12.07 17.45
N ALA A 39 -10.34 10.96 16.81
CA ALA A 39 -9.38 9.93 16.49
C ALA A 39 -8.33 10.55 15.58
N GLN A 40 -7.22 10.99 16.17
CA GLN A 40 -5.92 10.88 15.52
C GLN A 40 -5.90 9.57 14.74
N PRO A 41 -5.30 9.51 13.53
CA PRO A 41 -5.07 8.23 12.89
C PRO A 41 -4.56 7.31 14.00
N VAL A 42 -5.24 6.18 14.22
CA VAL A 42 -4.79 5.24 15.24
C VAL A 42 -3.37 4.92 14.81
N ASN A 43 -2.41 5.55 15.50
CA ASN A 43 -1.03 5.15 15.51
C ASN A 43 -1.13 3.83 16.25
N VAL A 44 -1.53 2.78 15.53
CA VAL A 44 -1.16 1.43 15.87
C VAL A 44 0.33 1.56 16.09
N ALA A 45 0.78 1.48 17.35
CA ALA A 45 2.17 1.69 17.71
C ALA A 45 2.99 0.89 16.71
N THR A 46 3.65 1.59 15.79
CA THR A 46 4.39 0.93 14.73
C THR A 46 5.65 0.44 15.39
N GLY A 47 5.99 -0.84 15.23
CA GLY A 47 7.25 -1.37 15.75
C GLY A 47 8.46 -0.60 15.21
N GLU A 48 9.63 -0.93 15.77
CA GLU A 48 10.89 -0.29 15.39
C GLU A 48 11.13 -0.43 13.88
N ILE A 49 11.72 0.60 13.26
CA ILE A 49 12.12 0.54 11.85
C ILE A 49 13.32 -0.40 11.74
N LEU A 50 13.11 -1.54 11.09
CA LEU A 50 14.16 -2.51 10.78
C LEU A 50 14.96 -2.08 9.55
N LEU A 51 14.25 -1.65 8.49
CA LEU A 51 14.85 -1.17 7.24
C LEU A 51 14.07 0.03 6.72
N SER A 52 14.78 0.97 6.12
CA SER A 52 14.17 2.09 5.40
C SER A 52 14.88 2.36 4.07
N ALA A 53 14.13 2.81 3.08
CA ALA A 53 14.67 3.37 1.86
C ALA A 53 14.05 4.76 1.62
N ASP A 54 14.84 5.79 1.87
CA ASP A 54 14.47 7.20 1.67
C ASP A 54 14.89 7.75 0.30
N PHE A 55 15.59 6.92 -0.48
CA PHE A 55 16.11 7.21 -1.81
C PHE A 55 16.86 8.54 -1.91
N ARG A 56 17.57 8.94 -0.85
CA ARG A 56 18.50 10.09 -0.91
C ARG A 56 19.83 9.75 -1.57
N SER A 57 20.16 8.46 -1.67
CA SER A 57 21.36 7.97 -2.35
C SER A 57 21.11 6.64 -3.07
N ALA A 58 21.96 6.31 -4.05
CA ALA A 58 21.92 5.03 -4.75
C ALA A 58 22.32 3.83 -3.87
N ASN A 59 23.05 4.10 -2.78
CA ASN A 59 23.28 3.11 -1.74
C ASN A 59 22.07 3.09 -0.79
N ILE A 60 21.41 1.94 -0.70
CA ILE A 60 20.23 1.74 0.12
C ILE A 60 20.55 0.58 1.08
N PRO A 61 21.18 0.87 2.24
CA PRO A 61 21.67 -0.16 3.15
C PRO A 61 20.56 -1.14 3.55
N GLY A 62 20.89 -2.43 3.56
CA GLY A 62 19.95 -3.48 3.93
C GLY A 62 18.88 -3.80 2.88
N TRP A 63 18.92 -3.18 1.70
CA TRP A 63 18.05 -3.53 0.57
C TRP A 63 18.86 -4.06 -0.62
N SER A 64 18.36 -5.10 -1.26
CA SER A 64 18.85 -5.54 -2.57
C SER A 64 18.14 -4.75 -3.67
N ARG A 65 18.91 -4.06 -4.52
CA ARG A 65 18.38 -3.32 -5.68
C ARG A 65 18.37 -4.20 -6.93
N HIS A 66 17.28 -4.13 -7.67
CA HIS A 66 17.03 -4.93 -8.88
C HIS A 66 16.73 -4.02 -10.07
N ASN A 67 16.92 -4.54 -11.29
CA ASN A 67 16.60 -3.84 -12.55
C ASN A 67 17.17 -2.41 -12.58
N GLN A 68 18.45 -2.26 -12.23
CA GLN A 68 19.08 -0.95 -12.05
C GLN A 68 19.21 -0.16 -13.36
N ASP A 69 19.15 -0.83 -14.51
CA ASP A 69 19.07 -0.23 -15.85
C ASP A 69 17.68 0.34 -16.18
N LYS A 70 16.65 -0.05 -15.42
CA LYS A 70 15.25 0.42 -15.55
C LYS A 70 14.80 1.31 -14.41
N THR A 71 15.70 1.59 -13.47
CA THR A 71 15.38 2.42 -12.30
C THR A 71 16.34 3.60 -12.17
N SER A 72 15.83 4.69 -11.62
CA SER A 72 16.62 5.89 -11.32
C SER A 72 16.13 6.52 -10.03
N ILE A 73 17.03 7.19 -9.30
CA ILE A 73 16.68 7.93 -8.10
C ILE A 73 16.59 9.41 -8.44
N LYS A 74 15.45 10.03 -8.13
CA LYS A 74 15.18 11.44 -8.40
C LYS A 74 14.35 12.01 -7.26
N ALA A 75 14.79 13.13 -6.69
CA ALA A 75 14.04 13.89 -5.67
C ALA A 75 13.55 13.05 -4.47
N GLY A 76 14.35 12.08 -3.97
CA GLY A 76 13.96 11.23 -2.85
C GLY A 76 12.99 10.11 -3.20
N GLU A 77 12.86 9.77 -4.49
CA GLU A 77 12.02 8.68 -4.98
C GLU A 77 12.83 7.72 -5.87
N LEU A 78 12.47 6.44 -5.84
CA LEU A 78 12.90 5.45 -6.81
C LEU A 78 11.89 5.40 -7.95
N TRP A 79 12.30 5.88 -9.11
CA TRP A 79 11.52 5.85 -10.35
C TRP A 79 11.85 4.58 -11.12
N ALA A 80 10.82 3.85 -11.51
CA ALA A 80 10.92 2.58 -12.19
C ALA A 80 10.09 2.62 -13.48
N ALA A 81 10.76 2.51 -14.63
CA ALA A 81 10.14 2.62 -15.95
C ALA A 81 10.31 1.32 -16.72
N PHE A 82 9.21 0.65 -17.03
CA PHE A 82 9.19 -0.64 -17.70
C PHE A 82 8.31 -0.60 -18.95
N PRO A 83 8.72 -1.24 -20.06
CA PRO A 83 7.84 -1.45 -21.19
C PRO A 83 6.70 -2.42 -20.82
N ALA A 84 5.69 -2.50 -21.68
CA ALA A 84 4.62 -3.49 -21.57
C ALA A 84 5.21 -4.91 -21.43
N SER A 85 4.64 -5.70 -20.52
CA SER A 85 5.17 -7.02 -20.17
C SER A 85 4.12 -7.87 -19.47
N ASN A 86 4.29 -9.19 -19.49
CA ASN A 86 3.52 -10.13 -18.67
C ASN A 86 4.22 -10.47 -17.34
N LEU A 87 5.36 -9.85 -17.05
CA LEU A 87 6.19 -10.16 -15.88
C LEU A 87 5.99 -9.14 -14.76
N ILE A 88 6.20 -9.59 -13.53
CA ILE A 88 6.32 -8.73 -12.36
C ILE A 88 7.82 -8.51 -12.09
N TYR A 89 8.24 -7.26 -12.02
CA TYR A 89 9.64 -6.88 -11.85
C TYR A 89 9.89 -6.34 -10.45
N PRO A 90 10.76 -6.97 -9.65
CA PRO A 90 11.20 -6.38 -8.39
C PRO A 90 12.10 -5.18 -8.65
N VAL A 91 11.99 -4.14 -7.85
CA VAL A 91 12.91 -2.98 -7.85
C VAL A 91 13.72 -2.91 -6.56
N LEU A 92 13.15 -3.40 -5.47
CA LEU A 92 13.81 -3.62 -4.18
C LEU A 92 13.38 -4.97 -3.60
N SER A 93 14.27 -5.61 -2.85
CA SER A 93 13.89 -6.71 -1.96
C SER A 93 14.68 -6.73 -0.67
N THR A 94 14.12 -7.35 0.36
CA THR A 94 14.88 -7.68 1.56
C THR A 94 15.98 -8.72 1.24
N PRO A 95 17.12 -8.70 1.95
CA PRO A 95 18.17 -9.70 1.78
C PRO A 95 17.77 -11.04 2.41
N GLY A 96 17.10 -10.97 3.56
CA GLY A 96 16.59 -12.11 4.32
C GLY A 96 15.10 -12.39 4.13
N PHE A 97 14.65 -13.44 4.83
CA PHE A 97 13.29 -13.94 4.85
C PHE A 97 12.57 -13.46 6.11
N TYR A 98 11.28 -13.18 6.00
CA TYR A 98 10.41 -12.73 7.08
C TYR A 98 9.14 -13.57 7.09
N ASP A 99 8.75 -14.01 8.28
CA ASP A 99 7.47 -14.65 8.54
C ASP A 99 6.40 -13.59 8.82
N ASP A 100 6.65 -12.79 9.85
CA ASP A 100 5.88 -11.64 10.27
C ASP A 100 6.54 -10.34 9.77
N CYS A 101 5.72 -9.42 9.27
CA CYS A 101 6.24 -8.15 8.76
C CYS A 101 5.21 -7.02 8.84
N ASP A 102 5.70 -5.81 9.06
CA ASP A 102 4.98 -4.57 8.79
C ASP A 102 5.75 -3.79 7.71
N ILE A 103 5.33 -3.96 6.45
CA ILE A 103 5.95 -3.32 5.29
C ILE A 103 5.03 -2.24 4.75
N SER A 104 5.60 -1.09 4.43
CA SER A 104 4.89 -0.02 3.73
C SER A 104 5.73 0.61 2.63
N ALA A 105 5.06 1.12 1.61
CA ALA A 105 5.65 1.96 0.58
C ALA A 105 4.62 3.01 0.11
N THR A 106 5.11 4.20 -0.22
CA THR A 106 4.34 5.19 -0.98
C THR A 106 4.57 4.95 -2.47
N ILE A 107 3.48 4.90 -3.24
CA ILE A 107 3.45 4.56 -4.65
C ILE A 107 2.77 5.69 -5.41
N ARG A 108 3.41 6.16 -6.49
CA ARG A 108 2.86 7.13 -7.45
C ARG A 108 2.91 6.53 -8.86
N PHE A 109 1.77 6.47 -9.53
CA PHE A 109 1.72 6.20 -10.96
C PHE A 109 2.08 7.49 -11.69
N VAL A 110 3.13 7.48 -12.49
CA VAL A 110 3.63 8.69 -13.19
C VAL A 110 3.21 8.67 -14.66
N GLU A 111 3.38 7.53 -15.32
CA GLU A 111 3.01 7.33 -16.73
C GLU A 111 2.44 5.93 -16.94
N GLY A 112 1.63 5.81 -18.00
CA GLY A 112 1.08 4.55 -18.49
C GLY A 112 -0.42 4.64 -18.76
N SER A 113 -1.00 3.56 -19.27
CA SER A 113 -2.42 3.49 -19.57
C SER A 113 -3.22 3.40 -18.28
N TYR A 114 -3.84 4.51 -17.87
CA TYR A 114 -4.57 4.67 -16.61
C TYR A 114 -5.50 3.47 -16.25
N GLU A 115 -6.21 2.93 -17.24
CA GLU A 115 -7.14 1.80 -17.07
C GLU A 115 -6.47 0.44 -16.81
N HIS A 116 -5.14 0.35 -16.91
CA HIS A 116 -4.41 -0.93 -16.94
C HIS A 116 -3.21 -0.97 -16.00
N ILE A 117 -2.77 0.16 -15.46
CA ILE A 117 -1.55 0.22 -14.66
C ILE A 117 -1.80 -0.05 -13.18
N TYR A 118 -0.94 -0.88 -12.61
CA TYR A 118 -0.91 -1.21 -11.19
C TYR A 118 0.51 -1.57 -10.74
N ALA A 119 0.72 -1.50 -9.43
CA ALA A 119 1.99 -1.78 -8.79
C ALA A 119 1.76 -2.16 -7.33
N GLY A 120 2.81 -2.64 -6.65
CA GLY A 120 2.65 -2.95 -5.23
C GLY A 120 3.81 -3.68 -4.60
N ILE A 121 3.45 -4.60 -3.70
CA ILE A 121 4.36 -5.29 -2.80
C ILE A 121 4.06 -6.78 -2.87
N GLU A 122 5.10 -7.59 -2.98
CA GLU A 122 5.01 -9.02 -2.73
C GLU A 122 5.62 -9.34 -1.38
N THR A 123 4.99 -10.25 -0.65
CA THR A 123 5.51 -10.75 0.62
C THR A 123 5.58 -12.27 0.62
N ARG A 124 6.37 -12.80 1.56
CA ARG A 124 6.63 -14.22 1.69
C ARG A 124 7.09 -14.85 0.37
N TRP A 125 7.87 -14.09 -0.41
CA TRP A 125 8.43 -14.56 -1.66
C TRP A 125 9.50 -15.61 -1.43
N SER A 126 9.22 -16.83 -1.85
CA SER A 126 10.09 -17.98 -1.68
C SER A 126 9.98 -18.95 -2.86
N ASP A 127 10.60 -20.11 -2.69
CA ASP A 127 10.48 -21.18 -3.66
C ASP A 127 9.10 -21.83 -3.71
N GLU A 128 8.26 -21.61 -2.70
CA GLU A 128 6.90 -22.16 -2.62
C GLU A 128 5.89 -21.24 -3.31
N GLY A 129 6.12 -19.93 -3.26
CA GLY A 129 5.24 -18.93 -3.83
C GLY A 129 5.34 -17.57 -3.13
N ASN A 130 4.31 -16.75 -3.25
CA ASN A 130 4.20 -15.45 -2.60
C ASN A 130 2.76 -14.93 -2.54
N TYR A 131 2.54 -13.92 -1.71
CA TYR A 131 1.35 -13.05 -1.77
C TYR A 131 1.68 -11.77 -2.54
N ASN A 132 0.71 -11.28 -3.30
CA ASN A 132 0.81 -10.08 -4.13
C ASN A 132 -0.24 -9.07 -3.66
N PHE A 133 0.20 -7.89 -3.26
CA PHE A 133 -0.65 -6.79 -2.84
C PHE A 133 -0.50 -5.65 -3.84
N HIS A 134 -1.53 -5.41 -4.65
CA HIS A 134 -1.46 -4.42 -5.71
C HIS A 134 -2.52 -3.33 -5.53
N ILE A 135 -2.16 -2.10 -5.87
CA ILE A 135 -3.08 -0.99 -6.08
C ILE A 135 -3.01 -0.56 -7.55
N SER A 136 -4.11 -0.06 -8.11
CA SER A 136 -4.19 0.44 -9.48
C SER A 136 -4.34 1.97 -9.51
N ALA A 137 -4.06 2.58 -10.65
CA ALA A 137 -4.32 4.00 -10.85
C ALA A 137 -5.83 4.35 -10.79
N GLN A 138 -6.72 3.40 -11.10
CA GLN A 138 -8.18 3.59 -11.04
C GLN A 138 -8.76 3.63 -9.62
N GLY A 139 -7.91 3.48 -8.59
CA GLY A 139 -8.35 3.43 -7.21
C GLY A 139 -9.01 2.09 -6.84
N THR A 140 -8.48 1.00 -7.39
CA THR A 140 -8.79 -0.36 -6.96
C THR A 140 -7.56 -1.03 -6.36
N TYR A 141 -7.77 -2.07 -5.56
CA TYR A 141 -6.69 -2.91 -5.03
C TYR A 141 -7.08 -4.37 -5.06
N ARG A 142 -6.09 -5.26 -4.99
CA ARG A 142 -6.29 -6.71 -4.91
C ARG A 142 -5.28 -7.38 -4.00
N VAL A 143 -5.64 -8.58 -3.54
CA VAL A 143 -4.74 -9.51 -2.86
C VAL A 143 -4.77 -10.82 -3.64
N ALA A 144 -3.64 -11.17 -4.24
CA ALA A 144 -3.49 -12.37 -5.03
C ALA A 144 -2.35 -13.23 -4.50
N TRP A 145 -2.23 -14.45 -5.03
CA TRP A 145 -1.16 -15.35 -4.67
C TRP A 145 -0.65 -16.09 -5.91
N HIS A 146 0.63 -16.44 -5.88
CA HIS A 146 1.29 -17.16 -6.96
C HIS A 146 2.07 -18.32 -6.36
N ASN A 147 1.86 -19.54 -6.87
CA ASN A 147 2.81 -20.64 -6.65
C ASN A 147 3.66 -20.76 -7.93
N LYS A 148 4.89 -21.27 -7.85
CA LYS A 148 5.82 -21.32 -9.00
C LYS A 148 5.27 -21.92 -10.30
N ARG A 149 4.18 -22.68 -10.25
CA ARG A 149 3.65 -23.44 -11.39
C ARG A 149 2.56 -22.66 -12.12
N GLU A 150 1.77 -21.86 -11.41
CA GLU A 150 0.65 -21.13 -11.99
C GLU A 150 0.28 -19.89 -11.16
N TRP A 151 -0.37 -18.94 -11.83
CA TRP A 151 -1.06 -17.87 -11.13
C TRP A 151 -2.15 -18.48 -10.26
N GLY A 152 -1.93 -18.49 -8.94
CA GLY A 152 -2.71 -19.27 -7.99
C GLY A 152 -4.12 -18.73 -7.75
N GLY A 153 -4.34 -17.45 -8.06
CA GLY A 153 -5.65 -16.80 -7.99
C GLY A 153 -5.68 -15.62 -7.02
N GLU A 154 -6.89 -15.20 -6.66
CA GLU A 154 -7.14 -14.00 -5.87
C GLU A 154 -7.79 -14.37 -4.53
N LEU A 155 -7.20 -13.90 -3.43
CA LEU A 155 -7.84 -13.92 -2.11
C LEU A 155 -8.87 -12.78 -2.00
N LEU A 156 -8.59 -11.68 -2.70
CA LEU A 156 -9.49 -10.56 -2.92
C LEU A 156 -9.24 -10.03 -4.33
N GLY A 157 -10.26 -10.10 -5.19
CA GLY A 157 -10.17 -9.52 -6.53
C GLY A 157 -10.18 -7.99 -6.51
N TRP A 158 -9.95 -7.39 -7.68
CA TRP A 158 -9.90 -5.93 -7.83
C TRP A 158 -11.14 -5.25 -7.24
N THR A 159 -10.94 -4.56 -6.11
CA THR A 159 -12.00 -3.92 -5.32
C THR A 159 -11.70 -2.44 -5.23
N ALA A 160 -12.70 -1.59 -5.51
CA ALA A 160 -12.56 -0.14 -5.34
C ALA A 160 -12.46 0.24 -3.87
N HIS A 161 -11.60 1.21 -3.54
CA HIS A 161 -11.49 1.72 -2.17
C HIS A 161 -11.45 3.25 -2.16
N PRO A 162 -12.30 3.95 -1.38
CA PRO A 162 -12.40 5.41 -1.41
C PRO A 162 -11.14 6.11 -0.88
N ALA A 163 -10.31 5.41 -0.09
CA ALA A 163 -9.05 5.98 0.37
C ALA A 163 -7.97 6.05 -0.73
N LEU A 164 -8.13 5.39 -1.89
CA LEU A 164 -7.17 5.49 -2.98
C LEU A 164 -7.36 6.79 -3.76
N HIS A 165 -6.29 7.58 -3.87
CA HIS A 165 -6.23 8.72 -4.77
C HIS A 165 -6.13 8.22 -6.22
N LYS A 166 -6.91 8.83 -7.11
CA LYS A 166 -7.07 8.40 -8.51
C LYS A 166 -6.40 9.36 -9.49
N GLU A 167 -5.97 10.54 -9.06
CA GLU A 167 -5.25 11.43 -9.95
C GLU A 167 -3.87 10.84 -10.28
N MET A 168 -3.48 10.87 -11.55
CA MET A 168 -2.12 10.49 -11.95
C MET A 168 -1.08 11.34 -11.21
N GLY A 169 -0.05 10.70 -10.69
CA GLY A 169 0.94 11.30 -9.80
C GLY A 169 0.48 11.46 -8.36
N ALA A 170 -0.79 11.26 -7.99
CA ALA A 170 -1.16 11.32 -6.58
C ALA A 170 -0.51 10.18 -5.78
N PRO A 171 0.07 10.46 -4.60
CA PRO A 171 0.70 9.43 -3.79
C PRO A 171 -0.35 8.56 -3.09
N ASN A 172 -0.11 7.25 -3.09
CA ASN A 172 -0.87 6.28 -2.32
C ASN A 172 0.08 5.45 -1.45
N ARG A 173 -0.14 5.45 -0.14
CA ARG A 173 0.62 4.65 0.82
C ARG A 173 -0.06 3.31 1.05
N LEU A 174 0.61 2.25 0.63
CA LEU A 174 0.20 0.87 0.83
C LEU A 174 1.00 0.29 2.01
N ARG A 175 0.31 -0.26 3.01
CA ARG A 175 0.93 -0.94 4.16
C ARG A 175 0.31 -2.32 4.36
N ILE A 176 1.15 -3.32 4.55
CA ILE A 176 0.76 -4.72 4.79
C ILE A 176 1.34 -5.11 6.15
N VAL A 177 0.47 -5.56 7.05
CA VAL A 177 0.85 -6.16 8.32
C VAL A 177 0.50 -7.64 8.28
N GLN A 178 1.52 -8.50 8.30
CA GLN A 178 1.36 -9.95 8.42
C GLN A 178 1.82 -10.42 9.80
N GLN A 179 0.95 -11.18 10.46
CA GLN A 179 1.23 -11.79 11.76
C GLN A 179 0.62 -13.19 11.77
N GLY A 180 1.46 -14.22 11.72
CA GLY A 180 1.02 -15.60 11.46
C GLY A 180 0.27 -15.71 10.14
N GLU A 181 -0.97 -16.21 10.16
CA GLU A 181 -1.79 -16.37 8.95
C GLU A 181 -2.63 -15.12 8.65
N ARG A 182 -2.63 -14.13 9.55
CA ARG A 182 -3.44 -12.92 9.40
C ARG A 182 -2.70 -11.88 8.58
N MET A 183 -3.41 -11.28 7.64
CA MET A 183 -2.93 -10.19 6.79
C MET A 183 -3.89 -9.00 6.91
N ARG A 184 -3.36 -7.84 7.28
CA ARG A 184 -4.10 -6.57 7.31
C ARG A 184 -3.50 -5.62 6.28
N ILE A 185 -4.35 -5.04 5.45
CA ILE A 185 -3.95 -4.14 4.37
C ILE A 185 -4.51 -2.77 4.67
N PHE A 186 -3.64 -1.79 4.71
CA PHE A 186 -3.98 -0.39 4.92
C PHE A 186 -3.64 0.41 3.67
N ILE A 187 -4.57 1.28 3.30
CA ILE A 187 -4.43 2.21 2.18
C ILE A 187 -4.59 3.62 2.74
N ASN A 188 -3.56 4.45 2.57
CA ASN A 188 -3.55 5.84 3.07
C ASN A 188 -3.95 5.92 4.56
N GLY A 189 -3.50 4.94 5.34
CA GLY A 189 -3.77 4.84 6.78
C GLY A 189 -5.11 4.20 7.17
N VAL A 190 -6.01 3.94 6.22
CA VAL A 190 -7.31 3.30 6.46
C VAL A 190 -7.18 1.78 6.29
N LEU A 191 -7.71 1.00 7.25
CA LEU A 191 -7.80 -0.46 7.11
C LEU A 191 -8.76 -0.80 5.97
N ALA A 192 -8.24 -1.30 4.86
CA ALA A 192 -9.01 -1.64 3.67
C ALA A 192 -9.58 -3.06 3.74
N THR A 193 -8.78 -4.02 4.20
CA THR A 193 -9.23 -5.40 4.43
C THR A 193 -8.38 -6.11 5.48
N SER A 194 -8.94 -7.16 6.05
CA SER A 194 -8.25 -8.11 6.92
C SER A 194 -8.61 -9.52 6.48
N LEU A 195 -7.61 -10.29 6.08
CA LEU A 195 -7.75 -11.65 5.56
C LEU A 195 -6.99 -12.64 6.45
N ASN A 196 -7.31 -13.91 6.32
CA ASN A 196 -6.54 -15.02 6.88
C ASN A 196 -6.24 -16.02 5.76
N ASP A 197 -4.96 -16.37 5.58
CA ASP A 197 -4.53 -17.42 4.66
C ASP A 197 -3.19 -18.00 5.11
N ALA A 198 -3.04 -19.32 4.97
CA ALA A 198 -1.92 -20.10 5.50
C ALA A 198 -0.95 -20.65 4.42
N LYS A 199 -1.14 -20.30 3.14
CA LYS A 199 -0.39 -20.88 2.01
C LYS A 199 1.11 -20.67 2.13
N PHE A 200 1.53 -19.45 2.45
CA PHE A 200 2.94 -19.11 2.55
C PHE A 200 3.21 -18.56 3.94
N LYS A 201 4.30 -19.01 4.56
CA LYS A 201 4.64 -18.64 5.95
C LYS A 201 5.91 -17.82 6.08
N LEU A 202 6.82 -17.89 5.10
CA LEU A 202 8.15 -17.30 5.18
C LEU A 202 8.63 -16.91 3.78
N GLY A 203 9.26 -15.75 3.64
CA GLY A 203 9.86 -15.35 2.38
C GLY A 203 10.40 -13.93 2.38
N ARG A 204 11.00 -13.55 1.25
CA ARG A 204 11.45 -12.17 1.04
C ARG A 204 10.26 -11.24 0.83
N ILE A 205 10.50 -9.97 1.08
CA ILE A 205 9.58 -8.89 0.72
C ILE A 205 10.15 -8.20 -0.51
N ARG A 206 9.32 -7.95 -1.53
CA ARG A 206 9.73 -7.29 -2.76
C ARG A 206 8.81 -6.11 -3.07
N ILE A 207 9.39 -4.97 -3.40
CA ILE A 207 8.67 -3.86 -4.02
C ILE A 207 8.68 -4.09 -5.52
N VAL A 208 7.51 -4.07 -6.16
CA VAL A 208 7.36 -4.56 -7.53
C VAL A 208 6.57 -3.61 -8.43
N VAL A 209 6.96 -3.60 -9.70
CA VAL A 209 6.20 -3.03 -10.81
C VAL A 209 5.61 -4.18 -11.62
N ALA A 210 4.34 -4.08 -11.99
CA ALA A 210 3.65 -5.05 -12.84
C ALA A 210 3.09 -4.32 -14.07
N PRO A 211 3.89 -4.19 -15.15
CA PRO A 211 3.43 -3.58 -16.38
C PRO A 211 2.24 -4.34 -16.96
N PRO A 212 1.27 -3.64 -17.58
CA PRO A 212 0.23 -4.31 -18.35
C PRO A 212 0.81 -4.92 -19.63
N SER A 213 0.27 -6.06 -20.05
CA SER A 213 0.86 -6.87 -21.12
C SER A 213 0.56 -6.43 -22.53
N THR A 214 -0.60 -5.82 -22.73
CA THR A 214 -1.10 -5.38 -24.06
C THR A 214 -1.30 -3.87 -24.15
N ALA A 215 -1.01 -3.13 -23.09
CA ALA A 215 -1.13 -1.67 -23.05
C ALA A 215 0.25 -0.99 -23.18
N SER A 216 0.34 0.29 -22.83
CA SER A 216 1.61 1.01 -22.80
C SER A 216 2.52 0.55 -21.65
N GLY A 217 3.81 0.91 -21.74
CA GLY A 217 4.71 0.82 -20.59
C GLY A 217 4.21 1.63 -19.39
N ILE A 218 4.85 1.43 -18.24
CA ILE A 218 4.48 2.05 -16.97
C ILE A 218 5.70 2.73 -16.36
N THR A 219 5.49 3.92 -15.80
CA THR A 219 6.45 4.58 -14.91
C THR A 219 5.81 4.72 -13.53
N VAL A 220 6.46 4.15 -12.51
CA VAL A 220 6.03 4.21 -11.11
C VAL A 220 7.15 4.81 -10.27
N ALA A 221 6.81 5.72 -9.37
CA ALA A 221 7.73 6.23 -8.36
C ALA A 221 7.39 5.66 -6.98
N TYR A 222 8.42 5.23 -6.25
CA TYR A 222 8.31 4.73 -4.88
C TYR A 222 9.06 5.65 -3.92
N SER A 223 8.49 5.88 -2.74
CA SER A 223 9.12 6.60 -1.64
C SER A 223 8.66 6.06 -0.30
N ASP A 224 9.33 6.46 0.79
CA ASP A 224 8.98 6.07 2.15
C ASP A 224 8.80 4.54 2.31
N VAL A 225 9.75 3.76 1.79
CA VAL A 225 9.72 2.30 1.97
C VAL A 225 10.24 2.00 3.36
N GLN A 226 9.42 1.35 4.18
CA GLN A 226 9.75 1.03 5.56
C GLN A 226 9.34 -0.39 5.89
N LEU A 227 10.27 -1.18 6.41
CA LEU A 227 10.01 -2.43 7.08
C LEU A 227 10.17 -2.22 8.59
N ARG A 228 9.20 -2.70 9.36
CA ARG A 228 9.15 -2.55 10.81
C ARG A 228 8.91 -3.89 11.50
N GLU A 229 9.25 -3.93 12.78
CA GLU A 229 8.75 -4.98 13.67
C GLU A 229 7.22 -4.94 13.71
N VAL A 230 6.61 -6.12 13.82
CA VAL A 230 5.17 -6.22 14.06
C VAL A 230 4.93 -5.89 15.54
N GLY A 231 4.15 -4.83 15.79
CA GLY A 231 3.72 -4.42 17.13
C GLY A 231 2.51 -5.16 17.66
#